data_AF-A0A366H8N4-F1
#
_entry.id   AF-A0A366H8N4-F1
#
_cell.length_a   1.000
_cell.length_b   1.000
_cell.length_c   1.000
_cell.angle_alpha   90.00
_cell.angle_beta   90.00
_cell.angle_gamma   90.00
#
_symmetry.space_group_name_H-M   'P 1'
#
loop_
_entity.id
_entity.type
_entity.pdbx_description
1 polymer ?
#
loop_
_entity_poly.entity_id
_entity_poly.type
_entity_poly.pdbx_seq_one_letter_code
_entity_poly.pdbx_strand_id
1 'polypeptide(L)'
;MTCSPAASGTGLQVMPISTMKRLLTFVLLTLFTQGIPSAFADHAVRVEVKLSTSHDDPKNSQAEVVNKQMTVVLAGSAKSGGDKLTVKARFYADDLKTDQLVVEKELQTETTLMSGRVEVPLTAVTFNFTPAHAKSTGTGRRAKSVRVPASGRRYHGWVVEVLKGSEVVGQAASHPSLVESRNQ
;
A
#
# COMPACT_ATOMS: atom_id res chain seq x y z
N MET A 1 52.11 -63.39 -24.89
CA MET A 1 52.09 -62.26 -25.85
C MET A 1 50.89 -61.39 -25.48
N THR A 2 51.06 -60.33 -24.66
CA THR A 2 51.35 -58.93 -25.06
C THR A 2 50.26 -58.42 -26.04
N CYS A 3 49.45 -57.38 -25.81
CA CYS A 3 49.65 -56.10 -25.12
C CYS A 3 48.30 -55.47 -24.69
N SER A 4 48.36 -54.61 -23.66
CA SER A 4 47.45 -53.48 -23.39
C SER A 4 47.80 -52.28 -24.30
N PRO A 5 46.90 -51.31 -24.57
CA PRO A 5 46.81 -50.06 -23.76
C PRO A 5 45.35 -49.55 -23.57
N ALA A 6 44.96 -48.93 -22.44
CA ALA A 6 44.98 -47.49 -22.07
C ALA A 6 44.13 -46.59 -23.00
N ALA A 7 43.37 -45.57 -22.60
CA ALA A 7 42.90 -44.97 -21.34
C ALA A 7 41.88 -43.85 -21.71
N SER A 8 41.27 -43.24 -20.69
CA SER A 8 40.52 -41.96 -20.69
C SER A 8 39.05 -42.00 -21.20
N GLY A 9 38.09 -41.36 -20.56
CA GLY A 9 38.15 -40.49 -19.40
C GLY A 9 36.77 -40.00 -18.97
N THR A 10 36.78 -39.38 -17.79
CA THR A 10 35.85 -38.36 -17.30
C THR A 10 34.38 -38.75 -17.13
N GLY A 11 34.06 -39.09 -15.88
CA GLY A 11 32.71 -39.00 -15.36
C GLY A 11 32.19 -37.56 -15.34
N LEU A 12 30.88 -37.46 -15.47
CA LEU A 12 30.09 -36.30 -15.06
C LEU A 12 29.00 -36.83 -14.14
N GLN A 13 29.26 -36.70 -12.84
CA GLN A 13 28.24 -36.86 -11.83
C GLN A 13 27.14 -35.83 -12.08
N VAL A 14 25.92 -36.31 -12.27
CA VAL A 14 24.71 -35.51 -12.19
C VAL A 14 24.51 -35.14 -10.73
N MET A 15 24.83 -33.90 -10.36
CA MET A 15 24.43 -33.35 -9.07
C MET A 15 22.96 -32.91 -9.12
N PRO A 16 22.14 -33.26 -8.11
CA PRO A 16 20.85 -32.63 -7.93
C PRO A 16 21.06 -31.18 -7.45
N ILE A 17 20.47 -30.23 -8.18
CA ILE A 17 20.44 -28.82 -7.78
C ILE A 17 19.50 -28.69 -6.57
N SER A 18 20.09 -28.86 -5.40
CA SER A 18 19.55 -28.46 -4.10
C SER A 18 19.95 -27.01 -3.85
N THR A 19 19.02 -26.08 -4.07
CA THR A 19 19.11 -24.67 -3.65
C THR A 19 17.72 -24.08 -3.88
N MET A 20 17.06 -23.34 -2.99
CA MET A 20 17.44 -22.67 -1.76
C MET A 20 16.08 -22.29 -1.15
N LYS A 21 15.79 -22.64 0.11
CA LYS A 21 14.65 -22.06 0.84
C LYS A 21 14.93 -20.57 0.97
N ARG A 22 14.39 -19.75 0.05
CA ARG A 22 14.37 -18.30 0.21
C ARG A 22 13.38 -17.99 1.32
N LEU A 23 13.95 -17.75 2.49
CA LEU A 23 13.30 -17.19 3.66
C LEU A 23 12.62 -15.89 3.22
N LEU A 24 11.31 -15.95 3.04
CA LEU A 24 10.45 -14.83 2.68
C LEU A 24 10.47 -13.84 3.85
N THR A 25 11.24 -12.77 3.73
CA THR A 25 11.30 -11.71 4.74
C THR A 25 10.01 -10.87 4.64
N PHE A 26 9.05 -11.14 5.53
CA PHE A 26 7.92 -10.23 5.78
C PHE A 26 8.45 -8.93 6.38
N VAL A 27 8.62 -7.90 5.56
CA VAL A 27 8.96 -6.55 6.04
C VAL A 27 7.65 -5.86 6.45
N LEU A 28 7.28 -6.00 7.72
CA LEU A 28 6.21 -5.21 8.34
C LEU A 28 6.76 -3.81 8.65
N LEU A 29 6.72 -2.91 7.66
CA LEU A 29 7.15 -1.52 7.84
C LEU A 29 5.99 -0.68 8.39
N THR A 30 5.95 -0.49 9.71
CA THR A 30 5.04 0.46 10.39
C THR A 30 5.60 1.87 10.29
N LEU A 31 5.22 2.60 9.23
CA LEU A 31 5.48 4.05 9.13
C LEU A 31 4.54 4.81 10.07
N PHE A 32 5.07 5.23 11.22
CA PHE A 32 4.41 6.22 12.09
C PHE A 32 4.55 7.60 11.46
N THR A 33 3.54 8.03 10.70
CA THR A 33 3.44 9.41 10.23
C THR A 33 2.85 10.26 11.36
N GLN A 34 3.69 11.12 11.95
CA GLN A 34 3.21 12.10 12.91
C GLN A 34 2.45 13.17 12.13
N GLY A 35 1.12 13.16 12.22
CA GLY A 35 0.26 14.18 11.63
C GLY A 35 0.62 15.57 12.16
N ILE A 36 0.71 16.54 11.26
CA ILE A 36 0.95 17.95 11.60
C ILE A 36 -0.27 18.45 12.38
N PRO A 37 -0.10 19.08 13.56
CA PRO A 37 -1.22 19.63 14.32
C PRO A 37 -1.75 20.88 13.59
N SER A 38 -2.86 20.73 12.88
CA SER A 38 -3.70 21.86 12.48
C SER A 38 -4.29 22.47 13.75
N ALA A 39 -4.13 23.78 13.94
CA ALA A 39 -4.70 24.51 15.07
C ALA A 39 -6.24 24.48 14.99
N PHE A 40 -6.85 23.56 15.73
CA PHE A 40 -8.30 23.50 15.94
C PHE A 40 -8.65 24.04 17.32
N ALA A 41 -9.82 24.68 17.41
CA ALA A 41 -10.42 25.26 18.61
C ALA A 41 -10.58 24.25 19.77
N ASP A 42 -11.08 24.71 20.93
CA ASP A 42 -11.24 24.01 22.23
C ASP A 42 -11.87 22.58 22.22
N HIS A 43 -12.26 22.06 21.05
CA HIS A 43 -12.77 20.71 20.79
C HIS A 43 -11.87 19.87 19.84
N ALA A 44 -10.58 20.15 19.77
CA ALA A 44 -9.65 19.45 18.89
C ALA A 44 -9.52 17.95 19.25
N VAL A 45 -9.87 17.07 18.31
CA VAL A 45 -9.57 15.63 18.37
C VAL A 45 -8.26 15.39 17.62
N ARG A 46 -7.26 14.85 18.31
CA ARG A 46 -6.01 14.42 17.69
C ARG A 46 -6.27 13.15 16.89
N VAL A 47 -5.86 13.17 15.63
CA VAL A 47 -6.00 12.04 14.70
C VAL A 47 -4.61 11.49 14.41
N GLU A 48 -4.40 10.22 14.73
CA GLU A 48 -3.23 9.45 14.38
C GLU A 48 -3.67 8.29 13.48
N VAL A 49 -2.88 7.94 12.47
CA VAL A 49 -3.26 6.91 11.49
C VAL A 49 -2.17 5.86 11.42
N LYS A 50 -2.56 4.60 11.65
CA LYS A 50 -1.73 3.43 11.44
C LYS A 50 -2.12 2.82 10.10
N LEU A 51 -1.18 2.78 9.16
CA LEU A 51 -1.39 2.17 7.84
C LEU A 51 -0.53 0.92 7.72
N SER A 52 -1.17 -0.23 7.58
CA SER A 52 -0.52 -1.49 7.21
C SER A 52 -0.60 -1.69 5.71
N THR A 53 0.47 -2.22 5.12
CA THR A 53 0.55 -2.52 3.69
C THR A 53 0.93 -3.98 3.51
N SER A 54 0.16 -4.69 2.67
CA SER A 54 0.53 -6.00 2.17
C SER A 54 0.68 -5.90 0.65
N HIS A 55 1.79 -6.42 0.13
CA HIS A 55 2.06 -6.47 -1.30
C HIS A 55 2.00 -7.93 -1.75
N ASP A 56 1.18 -8.21 -2.76
CA ASP A 56 1.09 -9.50 -3.41
C ASP A 56 1.49 -9.37 -4.89
N ASP A 57 2.49 -10.17 -5.27
CA ASP A 57 3.03 -10.29 -6.62
C ASP A 57 2.56 -11.62 -7.21
N PRO A 58 1.38 -11.66 -7.88
CA PRO A 58 0.85 -12.89 -8.44
C PRO A 58 1.86 -13.56 -9.38
N LYS A 59 2.13 -14.85 -9.13
CA LYS A 59 3.12 -15.64 -9.89
C LYS A 59 2.82 -15.56 -11.39
N ASN A 60 3.85 -15.26 -12.18
CA ASN A 60 3.78 -15.11 -13.64
C ASN A 60 2.93 -13.92 -14.13
N SER A 61 2.64 -12.94 -13.27
CA SER A 61 1.96 -11.71 -13.63
C SER A 61 2.93 -10.52 -13.59
N GLN A 62 2.62 -9.48 -14.37
CA GLN A 62 3.22 -8.16 -14.23
C GLN A 62 2.36 -7.23 -13.37
N ALA A 63 1.20 -7.71 -12.93
CA ALA A 63 0.31 -6.96 -12.05
C ALA A 63 0.81 -7.05 -10.61
N GLU A 64 0.82 -5.90 -9.94
CA GLU A 64 1.08 -5.71 -8.52
C GLU A 64 -0.25 -5.47 -7.81
N VAL A 65 -0.48 -6.19 -6.72
CA VAL A 65 -1.68 -6.07 -5.88
C VAL A 65 -1.28 -5.57 -4.51
N VAL A 66 -1.64 -4.33 -4.20
CA VAL A 66 -1.30 -3.68 -2.94
C VAL A 66 -2.54 -3.53 -2.08
N ASN A 67 -2.55 -4.17 -0.92
CA ASN A 67 -3.61 -4.04 0.07
C ASN A 67 -3.20 -3.07 1.16
N LYS A 68 -4.04 -2.08 1.43
CA LYS A 68 -3.86 -1.07 2.49
C LYS A 68 -4.92 -1.27 3.55
N GLN A 69 -4.51 -1.53 4.78
CA GLN A 69 -5.40 -1.59 5.93
C GLN A 69 -5.09 -0.41 6.85
N MET A 70 -6.12 0.36 7.18
CA MET A 70 -5.99 1.57 7.98
C MET A 70 -6.69 1.40 9.33
N THR A 71 -6.00 1.79 10.39
CA THR A 71 -6.60 1.97 11.71
C THR A 71 -6.42 3.43 12.11
N VAL A 72 -7.52 4.12 12.32
CA VAL A 72 -7.54 5.51 12.78
C VAL A 72 -7.58 5.51 14.30
N VAL A 73 -6.60 6.15 14.91
CA VAL A 73 -6.54 6.36 16.36
C VAL A 73 -6.98 7.79 16.63
N LEU A 74 -8.08 7.93 17.35
CA LEU A 74 -8.58 9.21 17.84
C LEU A 74 -8.15 9.38 19.28
N ALA A 75 -7.66 10.57 19.63
CA ALA A 75 -7.38 10.95 21.01
C ALA A 75 -7.92 12.35 21.30
N GLY A 76 -8.55 12.55 22.45
CA GLY A 76 -9.20 13.81 22.81
C GLY A 76 -9.42 13.95 24.32
N SER A 77 -9.84 15.13 24.76
CA SER A 77 -10.06 15.40 26.18
C SER A 77 -11.37 14.78 26.69
N ALA A 78 -11.52 14.65 28.01
CA ALA A 78 -12.75 14.12 28.63
C ALA A 78 -14.01 14.97 28.33
N LYS A 79 -13.86 16.24 27.92
CA LYS A 79 -14.98 17.10 27.49
C LYS A 79 -15.60 16.70 26.14
N SER A 80 -14.84 15.96 25.32
CA SER A 80 -15.32 15.30 24.10
C SER A 80 -15.80 13.86 24.34
N GLY A 81 -15.82 13.43 25.61
CA GLY A 81 -16.27 12.11 26.03
C GLY A 81 -17.78 11.94 25.84
N GLY A 82 -18.19 11.04 24.95
CA GLY A 82 -19.61 10.71 24.70
C GLY A 82 -20.21 11.28 23.41
N ASP A 83 -19.46 12.10 22.67
CA ASP A 83 -19.93 12.61 21.38
C ASP A 83 -19.84 11.53 20.29
N LYS A 84 -20.87 11.45 19.44
CA LYS A 84 -20.83 10.67 18.20
C LYS A 84 -19.92 11.38 17.21
N LEU A 85 -18.89 10.66 16.77
CA LEU A 85 -17.91 11.10 15.78
C LEU A 85 -18.07 10.27 14.51
N THR A 86 -17.93 10.92 13.37
CA THR A 86 -17.91 10.28 12.06
C THR A 86 -16.50 10.35 11.50
N VAL A 87 -15.85 9.21 11.34
CA VAL A 87 -14.55 9.09 10.68
C VAL A 87 -14.78 8.89 9.19
N LYS A 88 -14.32 9.82 8.37
CA LYS A 88 -14.29 9.70 6.90
C LYS A 88 -12.85 9.54 6.44
N ALA A 89 -12.54 8.44 5.76
CA ALA A 89 -11.24 8.20 5.16
C ALA A 89 -11.39 8.13 3.64
N ARG A 90 -10.53 8.87 2.94
CA ARG A 90 -10.42 8.84 1.48
C ARG A 90 -9.05 8.32 1.09
N PHE A 91 -9.02 7.35 0.21
CA PHE A 91 -7.82 6.83 -0.41
C PHE A 91 -7.72 7.33 -1.84
N TYR A 92 -6.53 7.76 -2.23
CA TYR A 92 -6.24 8.29 -3.54
C TYR A 92 -5.31 7.35 -4.30
N ALA A 93 -5.49 7.31 -5.62
CA ALA A 93 -4.64 6.58 -6.54
C ALA A 93 -4.22 7.45 -7.72
N ASP A 94 -3.03 7.18 -8.25
CA ASP A 94 -2.64 7.62 -9.59
C ASP A 94 -3.31 6.69 -10.60
N ASP A 95 -4.15 7.23 -11.49
CA ASP A 95 -4.58 6.52 -12.69
C ASP A 95 -3.43 6.54 -13.70
N LEU A 96 -2.78 5.40 -13.88
CA LEU A 96 -1.58 5.31 -14.72
C LEU A 96 -1.88 5.45 -16.23
N LYS A 97 -3.15 5.44 -16.62
CA LYS A 97 -3.56 5.64 -18.01
C LYS A 97 -3.75 7.12 -18.32
N THR A 98 -4.38 7.86 -17.40
CA THR A 98 -4.68 9.29 -17.60
C THR A 98 -3.69 10.22 -16.91
N ASP A 99 -2.79 9.67 -16.09
CA ASP A 99 -1.85 10.42 -15.23
C ASP A 99 -2.57 11.42 -14.31
N GLN A 100 -3.73 11.02 -13.79
CA GLN A 100 -4.57 11.84 -12.91
C GLN A 100 -4.68 11.23 -11.53
N LEU A 101 -4.72 12.11 -10.53
CA LEU A 101 -5.06 11.73 -9.16
C LEU A 101 -6.57 11.51 -9.04
N VAL A 102 -6.98 10.31 -8.63
CA VAL A 102 -8.39 9.93 -8.48
C VAL A 102 -8.66 9.41 -7.08
N VAL A 103 -9.90 9.58 -6.60
CA VAL A 103 -10.37 8.94 -5.36
C VAL A 103 -10.63 7.46 -5.67
N GLU A 104 -9.86 6.57 -5.05
CA GLU A 104 -10.03 5.13 -5.21
C GLU A 104 -11.18 4.62 -4.35
N LYS A 105 -11.20 5.03 -3.08
CA LYS A 105 -12.21 4.59 -2.11
C LYS A 105 -12.45 5.63 -1.04
N GLU A 106 -13.71 5.84 -0.72
CA GLU A 106 -14.14 6.56 0.47
C GLU A 106 -14.77 5.57 1.47
N LEU A 107 -14.36 5.67 2.73
CA LEU A 107 -14.84 4.87 3.84
C LEU A 107 -15.40 5.83 4.90
N GLN A 108 -16.54 5.47 5.47
CA GLN A 108 -17.16 6.23 6.56
C GLN A 108 -17.51 5.26 7.69
N THR A 109 -17.21 5.65 8.92
CA THR A 109 -17.51 4.85 10.12
C THR A 109 -17.84 5.76 11.28
N GLU A 110 -18.93 5.46 11.98
CA GLU A 110 -19.30 6.16 13.21
C GLU A 110 -18.61 5.54 14.42
N THR A 111 -18.21 6.36 15.37
CA THR A 111 -17.57 5.94 16.62
C THR A 111 -17.93 6.89 17.74
N THR A 112 -17.69 6.47 18.98
CA THR A 112 -17.89 7.31 20.16
C THR A 112 -16.58 7.33 20.95
N LEU A 113 -16.08 8.52 21.25
CA LEU A 113 -14.89 8.68 22.08
C LEU A 113 -15.31 8.59 23.55
N MET A 114 -15.10 7.45 24.22
CA MET A 114 -15.53 7.26 25.61
C MET A 114 -14.42 7.50 26.65
N SER A 115 -13.16 7.21 26.33
CA SER A 115 -12.05 7.14 27.30
C SER A 115 -10.80 7.93 26.89
N GLY A 116 -10.99 9.01 26.12
CA GLY A 116 -9.88 9.87 25.66
C GLY A 116 -9.02 9.26 24.56
N ARG A 117 -9.14 7.96 24.25
CA ARG A 117 -8.57 7.31 23.07
C ARG A 117 -9.49 6.22 22.52
N VAL A 118 -9.65 6.15 21.20
CA VAL A 118 -10.34 5.04 20.53
C VAL A 118 -9.60 4.66 19.25
N GLU A 119 -9.53 3.36 18.94
CA GLU A 119 -8.99 2.87 17.67
C GLU A 119 -10.16 2.40 16.79
N VAL A 120 -10.19 2.90 15.56
CA VAL A 120 -11.23 2.66 14.57
C VAL A 120 -10.58 1.94 13.38
N PRO A 121 -10.64 0.60 13.35
CA PRO A 121 -10.17 -0.15 12.19
C PRO A 121 -11.12 0.08 11.02
N LEU A 122 -10.56 0.38 9.85
CA LEU A 122 -11.30 0.53 8.60
C LEU A 122 -11.10 -0.70 7.72
N THR A 123 -12.06 -0.92 6.83
CA THR A 123 -11.99 -1.97 5.80
C THR A 123 -10.72 -1.78 4.95
N ALA A 124 -10.06 -2.88 4.61
CA ALA A 124 -8.91 -2.84 3.73
C ALA A 124 -9.30 -2.38 2.31
N VAL A 125 -8.39 -1.65 1.65
CA VAL A 125 -8.53 -1.17 0.27
C VAL A 125 -7.45 -1.80 -0.59
N THR A 126 -7.85 -2.40 -1.70
CA THR A 126 -6.95 -3.06 -2.66
C THR A 126 -6.69 -2.15 -3.86
N PHE A 127 -5.42 -1.99 -4.21
CA PHE A 127 -4.95 -1.26 -5.38
C PHE A 127 -4.32 -2.25 -6.34
N ASN A 128 -4.71 -2.19 -7.60
CA ASN A 128 -4.19 -3.07 -8.64
C ASN A 128 -3.57 -2.21 -9.74
N PHE A 129 -2.29 -2.45 -10.03
CA PHE A 129 -1.62 -1.78 -11.13
C PHE A 129 -0.60 -2.69 -11.80
N THR A 130 -0.19 -2.34 -13.01
CA THR A 130 0.86 -3.02 -13.76
C THR A 130 1.91 -1.97 -14.11
N PRO A 131 3.14 -2.09 -13.61
CA PRO A 131 4.22 -1.18 -13.99
C PRO A 131 4.53 -1.28 -15.48
N ALA A 132 5.14 -0.21 -16.02
CA ALA A 132 5.68 -0.26 -17.37
C ALA A 132 6.77 -1.33 -17.45
N HIS A 133 6.67 -2.23 -18.41
CA HIS A 133 7.60 -3.34 -18.55
C HIS A 133 7.92 -3.62 -20.02
N ALA A 134 9.01 -4.36 -20.25
CA ALA A 134 9.39 -4.83 -21.58
C ALA A 134 8.80 -6.22 -21.83
N LYS A 135 8.13 -6.39 -22.97
CA LYS A 135 7.65 -7.67 -23.47
C LYS A 135 8.44 -8.06 -24.70
N SER A 136 9.11 -9.22 -24.64
CA SER A 136 9.75 -9.80 -25.82
C SER A 136 8.69 -10.33 -26.78
N THR A 137 8.85 -10.01 -28.07
CA THR A 137 7.97 -10.45 -29.16
C THR A 137 8.82 -11.10 -30.25
N GLY A 138 8.39 -12.24 -30.79
CA GLY A 138 9.16 -13.04 -31.75
C GLY A 138 10.03 -14.12 -31.09
N THR A 139 10.74 -14.90 -31.90
CA THR A 139 11.54 -16.05 -31.46
C THR A 139 12.98 -15.99 -31.97
N GLY A 140 13.92 -16.54 -31.20
CA GLY A 140 15.33 -16.63 -31.56
C GLY A 140 15.98 -15.28 -31.86
N ARG A 141 16.82 -15.22 -32.90
CA ARG A 141 17.54 -14.00 -33.33
C ARG A 141 16.63 -12.86 -33.80
N ARG A 142 15.32 -13.09 -33.95
CA ARG A 142 14.33 -12.08 -34.37
C ARG A 142 13.49 -11.55 -33.21
N ALA A 143 13.79 -11.93 -31.97
CA ALA A 143 13.12 -11.38 -30.81
C ALA A 143 13.35 -9.87 -30.72
N LYS A 144 12.25 -9.11 -30.56
CA LYS A 144 12.25 -7.66 -30.36
C LYS A 144 11.63 -7.36 -29.01
N SER A 145 12.28 -6.48 -28.26
CA SER A 145 11.72 -5.93 -27.01
C SER A 145 10.73 -4.82 -27.35
N VAL A 146 9.49 -4.95 -26.88
CA VAL A 146 8.44 -3.94 -27.01
C VAL A 146 8.10 -3.43 -25.61
N ARG A 147 8.07 -2.11 -25.44
CA ARG A 147 7.68 -1.50 -24.16
C ARG A 147 6.15 -1.50 -24.04
N VAL A 148 5.65 -2.03 -22.93
CA VAL A 148 4.25 -1.98 -22.52
C VAL A 148 4.12 -0.85 -21.50
N PRO A 149 3.22 0.13 -21.71
CA PRO A 149 3.01 1.22 -20.76
C PRO A 149 2.41 0.73 -19.45
N ALA A 150 2.58 1.52 -18.39
CA ALA A 150 1.95 1.22 -17.11
C ALA A 150 0.42 1.33 -17.22
N SER A 151 -0.30 0.61 -16.37
CA SER A 151 -1.76 0.66 -16.34
C SER A 151 -2.32 0.32 -14.97
N GLY A 152 -3.60 0.64 -14.74
CA GLY A 152 -4.27 0.44 -13.46
C GLY A 152 -4.12 1.62 -12.51
N ARG A 153 -4.41 1.38 -11.23
CA ARG A 153 -4.48 2.42 -10.20
C ARG A 153 -3.48 2.15 -9.10
N ARG A 154 -2.46 3.00 -9.02
CA ARG A 154 -1.38 2.88 -8.04
C ARG A 154 -1.70 3.72 -6.81
N TYR A 155 -1.51 3.15 -5.62
CA TYR A 155 -1.70 3.89 -4.38
C TYR A 155 -0.88 5.20 -4.37
N HIS A 156 -1.54 6.32 -4.10
CA HIS A 156 -0.91 7.63 -4.00
C HIS A 156 -0.87 8.13 -2.54
N GLY A 157 -1.99 8.03 -1.83
CA GLY A 157 -2.10 8.59 -0.49
C GLY A 157 -3.47 8.41 0.15
N TRP A 158 -3.62 8.98 1.33
CA TRP A 158 -4.88 9.02 2.07
C TRP A 158 -5.10 10.35 2.79
N VAL A 159 -6.37 10.63 3.10
CA VAL A 159 -6.84 11.71 3.98
C VAL A 159 -7.90 11.13 4.93
N VAL A 160 -7.84 11.49 6.21
CA VAL A 160 -8.81 11.15 7.23
C VAL A 160 -9.37 12.43 7.83
N GLU A 161 -10.68 12.51 7.93
CA GLU A 161 -11.42 13.59 8.56
C GLU A 161 -12.32 13.02 9.65
N VAL A 162 -12.37 13.72 10.77
CA VAL A 162 -13.20 13.36 11.92
C VAL A 162 -14.21 14.47 12.09
N LEU A 163 -15.48 14.11 11.97
CA LEU A 163 -16.58 15.05 12.05
C LEU A 163 -17.37 14.83 13.34
N LYS A 164 -17.80 15.93 13.96
CA LYS A 164 -18.83 15.94 15.00
C LYS A 164 -20.06 16.63 14.40
N GLY A 165 -21.07 15.84 14.02
CA GLY A 165 -22.16 16.34 13.19
C GLY A 165 -21.66 16.76 11.81
N SER A 166 -21.67 18.06 11.52
CA SER A 166 -21.15 18.65 10.27
C SER A 166 -19.80 19.35 10.43
N GLU A 167 -19.29 19.50 11.65
CA GLU A 167 -18.04 20.20 11.93
C GLU A 167 -16.84 19.25 11.89
N VAL A 168 -15.76 19.66 11.22
CA VAL A 168 -14.50 18.90 11.23
C VAL A 168 -13.73 19.22 12.51
N VAL A 169 -13.62 18.25 13.40
CA VAL A 169 -12.95 18.38 14.70
C VAL A 169 -11.52 17.82 14.71
N GLY A 170 -11.13 17.13 13.63
CA GLY A 170 -9.79 16.59 13.45
C GLY A 170 -9.55 16.14 12.02
N GLN A 171 -8.30 16.22 11.57
CA GLN A 171 -7.88 15.79 10.24
C GLN A 171 -6.46 15.23 10.29
N ALA A 172 -6.19 14.24 9.45
CA ALA A 172 -4.83 13.78 9.14
C ALA A 172 -4.73 13.47 7.64
N ALA A 173 -3.55 13.62 7.07
CA ALA A 173 -3.29 13.27 5.68
C ALA A 173 -1.88 12.68 5.53
N SER A 174 -1.73 11.80 4.55
CA SER A 174 -0.41 11.27 4.17
C SER A 174 0.52 12.34 3.58
N HIS A 175 -0.05 13.30 2.85
CA HIS A 175 0.67 14.41 2.21
C HIS A 175 -0.17 15.70 2.30
N PRO A 176 0.44 16.88 2.52
CA PRO A 176 -0.28 18.14 2.59
C PRO A 176 -1.05 18.50 1.31
N SER A 177 -0.49 18.17 0.13
CA SER A 177 -1.09 18.47 -1.17
C SER A 177 -2.48 17.85 -1.37
N LEU A 178 -2.78 16.74 -0.70
CA LEU A 178 -4.08 16.07 -0.77
C LEU A 178 -5.18 16.79 0.02
N VAL A 179 -4.80 17.66 0.95
CA VAL A 179 -5.73 18.52 1.69
C VAL A 179 -6.08 19.74 0.84
N GLU A 180 -5.10 20.31 0.15
CA GLU A 180 -5.26 21.49 -0.72
C GLU A 180 -6.05 21.18 -2.00
N SER A 181 -5.83 20.00 -2.61
CA SER A 181 -6.52 19.59 -3.85
C SER A 181 -8.03 19.41 -3.71
N ARG A 182 -8.58 19.51 -2.49
CA ARG A 182 -10.02 19.50 -2.21
C ARG A 182 -10.68 20.87 -2.42
N ASN A 183 -9.91 21.96 -2.25
CA ASN A 183 -10.45 23.32 -2.23
C ASN A 183 -10.47 23.98 -3.63
N GLN A 184 -10.21 23.21 -4.68
CA GLN A 184 -10.33 23.62 -6.09
C GLN A 184 -11.49 22.87 -6.73
#